data_AF-A0A150G0Q9-F1
#
_entry.id   AF-A0A150G0Q9-F1
#
_cell.length_a   1.000
_cell.length_b   1.000
_cell.length_c   1.000
_cell.angle_alpha   90.00
_cell.angle_beta   90.00
_cell.angle_gamma   90.00
#
_symmetry.space_group_name_H-M   'P 1'
#
loop_
_entity.id
_entity.type
_entity.pdbx_description
1 polymer ?
#
loop_
_entity_poly.entity_id
_entity_poly.type
_entity_poly.pdbx_seq_one_letter_code
_entity_poly.pdbx_strand_id
1 'polypeptide(L)'
;MLNQLITQPRGPRRGAAEQQRAPATEPPAGPEDDDRTAAATAAAASRTPATRPRSGPPPRPARVTAVAIAIAVAIVAAALSGASLWRTERSQRVQLAAVADRLAAAEETLAALHGQELTGMATLQAAAEEKERTMERSRDEQRERLAAILKRLEAAEGALGDVRRQLAAACPAASSGAGPCPRAGWVLPAPASSPSAPLLRPGRLPQPSRPRPGSLAPCRATLDSPEIAVLVDQMLAARPPPGPRDMLKKCVAAIDELNAKDPSQVEFEGRRHPYRLLYSVWLTDWVAKLDPGAPDELFILARGKAVESWRLVEIKRDDYSPNSIGQKQWEVDRKAWLANRLKGVMKEAGYSDASCSLVEDFMLGRDLPDPRDVRLYDVTGPMGAINFRLLELLRMVQTLRDAEALLFLERTFPKMFEAMPADDVLAAVRRELGGVSKKCLAAALQQPWPPLQKKLLARALPAPPGWGDVLRELEGVAAASSHPGDWRYRDFDYE
;
A
#
# COMPACT_ATOMS: atom_id res chain seq x y z
N MET A 1 -16.47 1.18 0.34
CA MET A 1 -17.14 2.46 0.04
C MET A 1 -17.28 2.75 -1.45
N LEU A 2 -16.23 3.02 -2.25
CA LEU A 2 -16.38 3.42 -3.67
C LEU A 2 -17.37 2.54 -4.49
N ASN A 3 -17.33 1.23 -4.29
CA ASN A 3 -18.17 0.26 -5.03
C ASN A 3 -19.58 0.03 -4.43
N GLN A 4 -20.03 0.81 -3.44
CA GLN A 4 -21.37 0.70 -2.82
C GLN A 4 -22.37 1.80 -3.23
N LEU A 5 -21.89 2.93 -3.77
CA LEU A 5 -22.76 4.05 -4.19
C LEU A 5 -23.23 3.95 -5.66
N ILE A 6 -22.84 2.89 -6.39
CA ILE A 6 -22.96 2.81 -7.86
C ILE A 6 -24.11 1.89 -8.31
N THR A 7 -24.66 1.04 -7.43
CA THR A 7 -25.50 -0.12 -7.81
C THR A 7 -26.97 -0.05 -7.34
N GLN A 8 -27.47 1.12 -6.94
CA GLN A 8 -28.84 1.30 -6.39
C GLN A 8 -29.71 2.22 -7.28
N PRO A 9 -30.51 1.67 -8.21
CA PRO A 9 -31.49 2.45 -8.95
C PRO A 9 -32.68 2.79 -8.04
N ARG A 10 -32.76 4.03 -7.55
CA ARG A 10 -33.92 4.51 -6.79
C ARG A 10 -35.02 5.00 -7.73
N GLY A 11 -36.19 4.36 -7.65
CA GLY A 11 -37.40 4.78 -8.37
C GLY A 11 -37.91 6.17 -7.93
N PRO A 12 -38.82 6.77 -8.73
CA PRO A 12 -39.21 8.17 -8.56
C PRO A 12 -39.97 8.41 -7.26
N ARG A 13 -39.54 9.42 -6.49
CA ARG A 13 -40.34 10.00 -5.40
C ARG A 13 -41.53 10.74 -6.01
N ARG A 14 -42.76 10.38 -5.62
CA ARG A 14 -43.96 11.19 -5.92
C ARG A 14 -43.89 12.50 -5.12
N GLY A 15 -44.38 13.58 -5.75
CA GLY A 15 -44.43 14.92 -5.17
C GLY A 15 -45.56 15.11 -4.15
N ALA A 16 -45.64 16.31 -3.59
CA ALA A 16 -46.64 16.68 -2.60
C ALA A 16 -47.91 17.27 -3.22
N ALA A 17 -49.04 16.97 -2.59
CA ALA A 17 -50.29 17.73 -2.53
C ALA A 17 -50.91 17.33 -1.17
N GLU A 18 -51.40 18.15 -0.24
CA GLU A 18 -52.12 19.44 -0.21
C GLU A 18 -53.38 19.19 0.65
N GLN A 19 -53.97 20.23 1.24
CA GLN A 19 -54.77 20.13 2.47
C GLN A 19 -56.29 20.03 2.24
N GLN A 20 -56.99 19.31 3.13
CA GLN A 20 -58.38 19.65 3.50
C GLN A 20 -58.81 19.06 4.87
N ARG A 21 -60.04 19.36 5.31
CA ARG A 21 -60.48 19.43 6.72
C ARG A 21 -61.25 18.21 7.24
N ALA A 22 -61.37 18.13 8.57
CA ALA A 22 -62.21 17.19 9.35
C ALA A 22 -63.73 17.55 9.30
N PRO A 23 -64.68 16.75 9.87
CA PRO A 23 -64.80 16.57 11.34
C PRO A 23 -65.33 15.22 11.90
N ALA A 24 -65.04 15.00 13.19
CA ALA A 24 -65.81 14.37 14.30
C ALA A 24 -66.83 13.22 14.11
N THR A 25 -66.67 12.18 14.95
CA THR A 25 -67.70 11.52 15.79
C THR A 25 -67.06 10.93 17.06
N GLU A 26 -67.82 10.73 18.14
CA GLU A 26 -67.33 10.37 19.50
C GLU A 26 -68.07 9.14 20.10
N PRO A 27 -67.98 8.74 21.41
CA PRO A 27 -67.79 7.34 21.82
C PRO A 27 -69.06 6.66 22.39
N PRO A 28 -68.97 5.51 23.12
CA PRO A 28 -68.95 5.60 24.59
C PRO A 28 -68.26 4.46 25.40
N ALA A 29 -68.16 4.69 26.72
CA ALA A 29 -68.12 3.75 27.87
C ALA A 29 -66.83 2.97 28.24
N GLY A 30 -66.57 2.91 29.56
CA GLY A 30 -65.55 2.08 30.26
C GLY A 30 -66.23 0.99 31.14
N PRO A 31 -65.83 0.72 32.41
CA PRO A 31 -64.95 1.51 33.30
C PRO A 31 -63.90 0.70 34.13
N GLU A 32 -63.15 1.42 34.99
CA GLU A 32 -62.60 1.07 36.33
C GLU A 32 -61.63 -0.14 36.52
N ASP A 33 -60.63 -0.10 37.43
CA ASP A 33 -60.40 0.83 38.57
C ASP A 33 -58.90 1.28 38.78
N ASP A 34 -58.38 1.35 40.02
CA ASP A 34 -57.18 2.09 40.47
C ASP A 34 -56.11 1.20 41.22
N ASP A 35 -55.26 1.87 42.00
CA ASP A 35 -54.08 1.49 42.81
C ASP A 35 -52.74 1.38 42.05
N ARG A 36 -51.77 2.31 42.18
CA ARG A 36 -51.04 2.88 43.37
C ARG A 36 -50.01 1.88 43.96
N THR A 37 -48.82 2.25 44.47
CA THR A 37 -48.25 3.59 44.81
C THR A 37 -46.70 3.56 44.83
N ALA A 38 -46.04 4.72 44.65
CA ALA A 38 -44.76 5.16 45.28
C ALA A 38 -43.45 4.32 45.07
N ALA A 39 -42.23 4.78 45.38
CA ALA A 39 -41.53 6.09 45.36
C ALA A 39 -40.00 5.78 45.50
N ALA A 40 -39.08 6.24 44.63
CA ALA A 40 -38.39 7.55 44.54
C ALA A 40 -37.14 7.75 45.44
N THR A 41 -36.04 8.27 44.84
CA THR A 41 -34.82 8.89 45.45
C THR A 41 -33.82 7.96 46.19
N ALA A 42 -32.51 8.25 46.39
CA ALA A 42 -31.68 9.46 46.16
C ALA A 42 -30.16 9.13 45.90
N ALA A 43 -29.35 10.15 45.49
CA ALA A 43 -27.87 10.36 45.61
C ALA A 43 -26.85 9.20 45.36
N ALA A 44 -25.79 9.27 44.52
CA ALA A 44 -24.65 10.23 44.40
C ALA A 44 -23.65 10.19 45.60
N ALA A 45 -22.31 10.14 45.48
CA ALA A 45 -21.32 10.18 44.36
C ALA A 45 -20.03 9.38 44.78
N SER A 46 -18.74 9.53 44.38
CA SER A 46 -17.96 10.50 43.56
C SER A 46 -16.53 9.97 43.16
N ARG A 47 -15.80 10.71 42.29
CA ARG A 47 -14.31 10.84 42.13
C ARG A 47 -13.38 9.60 41.90
N THR A 48 -12.95 9.42 40.64
CA THR A 48 -11.55 9.37 40.08
C THR A 48 -10.31 9.00 40.95
N PRO A 49 -9.18 8.53 40.33
CA PRO A 49 -9.00 7.67 39.15
C PRO A 49 -7.89 6.58 39.33
N ALA A 50 -7.84 5.52 38.48
CA ALA A 50 -6.75 4.53 38.54
C ALA A 50 -6.28 4.00 37.16
N THR A 51 -4.98 3.75 37.08
CA THR A 51 -4.20 3.31 35.90
C THR A 51 -4.62 1.97 35.30
N ARG A 52 -4.73 1.88 33.96
CA ARG A 52 -4.73 0.60 33.23
C ARG A 52 -3.28 0.11 33.02
N PRO A 53 -2.92 -1.14 33.40
CA PRO A 53 -1.74 -1.80 32.86
C PRO A 53 -1.97 -2.21 31.39
N ARG A 54 -0.89 -2.34 30.62
CA ARG A 54 -0.91 -2.98 29.30
C ARG A 54 -0.93 -4.50 29.47
N SER A 55 -1.81 -5.20 28.78
CA SER A 55 -1.70 -6.64 28.48
C SER A 55 -1.80 -6.87 26.98
N GLY A 56 -0.91 -7.70 26.44
CA GLY A 56 -0.96 -8.14 25.04
C GLY A 56 -1.92 -9.34 24.85
N PRO A 57 -2.24 -9.71 23.61
CA PRO A 57 -3.01 -10.91 23.34
C PRO A 57 -2.21 -12.18 23.69
N PRO A 58 -2.79 -13.16 24.40
CA PRO A 58 -2.12 -14.44 24.65
C PRO A 58 -2.06 -15.30 23.38
N PRO A 59 -1.08 -16.21 23.25
CA PRO A 59 -0.99 -17.17 22.15
C PRO A 59 -2.13 -18.20 22.20
N ARG A 60 -2.41 -18.85 21.07
CA ARG A 60 -3.43 -19.90 20.95
C ARG A 60 -2.91 -21.20 21.57
N PRO A 61 -3.58 -21.72 22.61
CA PRO A 61 -4.23 -23.04 22.46
C PRO A 61 -5.64 -23.08 23.10
N ALA A 62 -6.43 -22.02 22.93
CA ALA A 62 -7.71 -21.85 23.64
C ALA A 62 -8.95 -22.54 23.01
N ARG A 63 -8.85 -23.10 21.80
CA ARG A 63 -10.03 -23.65 21.08
C ARG A 63 -10.45 -25.04 21.56
N VAL A 64 -9.51 -25.97 21.71
CA VAL A 64 -9.79 -27.33 22.20
C VAL A 64 -10.32 -27.27 23.65
N THR A 65 -9.71 -26.44 24.50
CA THR A 65 -10.18 -26.17 25.87
C THR A 65 -11.58 -25.56 25.90
N ALA A 66 -11.88 -24.57 25.04
CA ALA A 66 -13.22 -23.98 24.99
C ALA A 66 -14.30 -25.00 24.56
N VAL A 67 -13.99 -25.89 23.61
CA VAL A 67 -14.90 -26.96 23.17
C VAL A 67 -15.09 -28.02 24.27
N ALA A 68 -14.01 -28.45 24.92
CA ALA A 68 -14.08 -29.39 26.05
C ALA A 68 -14.90 -28.82 27.22
N ILE A 69 -14.70 -27.54 27.57
CA ILE A 69 -15.49 -26.85 28.60
C ILE A 69 -16.96 -26.74 28.17
N ALA A 70 -17.26 -26.43 26.92
CA ALA A 70 -18.63 -26.37 26.42
C ALA A 70 -19.35 -27.73 26.48
N ILE A 71 -18.64 -28.82 26.13
CA ILE A 71 -19.17 -30.19 26.24
C ILE A 71 -19.40 -30.57 27.71
N ALA A 72 -18.44 -30.30 28.60
CA ALA A 72 -18.59 -30.56 30.04
C ALA A 72 -19.77 -29.77 30.65
N VAL A 73 -19.91 -28.48 30.31
CA VAL A 73 -21.05 -27.66 30.73
C VAL A 73 -22.37 -28.18 30.18
N ALA A 74 -22.42 -28.67 28.94
CA ALA A 74 -23.63 -29.27 28.37
C ALA A 74 -24.02 -30.58 29.08
N ILE A 75 -23.05 -31.44 29.42
CA ILE A 75 -23.27 -32.68 30.18
C ILE A 75 -23.79 -32.36 31.59
N VAL A 76 -23.17 -31.40 32.29
CA VAL A 76 -23.61 -30.96 33.63
C VAL A 76 -24.99 -30.31 33.58
N ALA A 77 -25.28 -29.47 32.57
CA ALA A 77 -26.60 -28.87 32.39
C ALA A 77 -27.68 -29.94 32.13
N ALA A 78 -27.40 -30.94 31.30
CA ALA A 78 -28.32 -32.06 31.06
C ALA A 78 -28.58 -32.88 32.34
N ALA A 79 -27.54 -33.14 33.14
CA ALA A 79 -27.67 -33.84 34.42
C ALA A 79 -28.53 -33.04 35.43
N LEU A 80 -28.33 -31.72 35.52
CA LEU A 80 -29.10 -30.84 36.41
C LEU A 80 -30.55 -30.64 35.93
N SER A 81 -30.79 -30.53 34.62
CA SER A 81 -32.15 -30.42 34.06
C SER A 81 -33.00 -31.69 34.24
N GLY A 82 -32.39 -32.84 34.54
CA GLY A 82 -33.09 -34.07 34.91
C GLY A 82 -33.68 -34.07 36.34
N ALA A 83 -33.42 -33.05 37.16
CA ALA A 83 -33.75 -33.01 38.59
C ALA A 83 -35.22 -32.68 38.90
N SER A 84 -36.18 -33.42 38.29
CA SER A 84 -37.55 -33.49 38.80
C SER A 84 -38.17 -34.88 38.62
N LEU A 85 -39.08 -35.22 39.53
CA LEU A 85 -39.78 -36.50 39.67
C LEU A 85 -38.90 -37.70 40.10
N TRP A 86 -39.22 -38.19 41.31
CA TRP A 86 -38.64 -39.34 41.98
C TRP A 86 -38.46 -40.56 41.07
N ARG A 87 -37.24 -41.12 41.04
CA ARG A 87 -36.93 -42.43 40.46
C ARG A 87 -35.89 -43.15 41.31
N THR A 88 -35.96 -44.47 41.35
CA THR A 88 -35.20 -45.28 42.30
C THR A 88 -33.70 -45.26 42.01
N GLU A 89 -32.91 -45.48 43.07
CA GLU A 89 -31.43 -45.44 43.07
C GLU A 89 -30.81 -46.30 41.95
N ARG A 90 -31.45 -47.41 41.60
CA ARG A 90 -31.02 -48.31 40.52
C ARG A 90 -31.02 -47.64 39.13
N SER A 91 -31.97 -46.73 38.86
CA SER A 91 -31.98 -45.94 37.63
C SER A 91 -30.89 -44.86 37.62
N GLN A 92 -30.60 -44.25 38.78
CA GLN A 92 -29.52 -43.26 38.88
C GLN A 92 -28.15 -43.90 38.63
N ARG A 93 -27.88 -45.09 39.19
CA ARG A 93 -26.63 -45.84 38.94
C ARG A 93 -26.46 -46.20 37.45
N VAL A 94 -27.53 -46.59 36.75
CA VAL A 94 -27.49 -46.88 35.30
C VAL A 94 -27.24 -45.62 34.45
N GLN A 95 -27.86 -44.48 34.79
CA GLN A 95 -27.60 -43.21 34.11
C GLN A 95 -26.17 -42.71 34.34
N LEU A 96 -25.64 -42.84 35.56
CA LEU A 96 -24.26 -42.47 35.88
C LEU A 96 -23.23 -43.34 35.15
N ALA A 97 -23.47 -44.66 35.04
CA ALA A 97 -22.63 -45.55 34.22
C ALA A 97 -22.63 -45.10 32.74
N ALA A 98 -23.80 -44.88 32.15
CA ALA A 98 -23.92 -44.44 30.76
C ALA A 98 -23.33 -43.04 30.49
N VAL A 99 -23.16 -42.20 31.52
CA VAL A 99 -22.41 -40.92 31.44
C VAL A 99 -20.90 -41.17 31.55
N ALA A 100 -20.45 -42.08 32.42
CA ALA A 100 -19.05 -42.46 32.53
C ALA A 100 -18.50 -43.09 31.24
N ASP A 101 -19.24 -44.02 30.64
CA ASP A 101 -18.88 -44.65 29.35
C ASP A 101 -18.73 -43.61 28.23
N ARG A 102 -19.61 -42.60 28.21
CA ARG A 102 -19.55 -41.48 27.25
C ARG A 102 -18.39 -40.53 27.50
N LEU A 103 -17.99 -40.34 28.76
CA LEU A 103 -16.80 -39.55 29.11
C LEU A 103 -15.52 -40.29 28.69
N ALA A 104 -15.41 -41.60 28.92
CA ALA A 104 -14.27 -42.40 28.48
C ALA A 104 -14.11 -42.36 26.94
N ALA A 105 -15.19 -42.53 26.19
CA ALA A 105 -15.17 -42.42 24.72
C ALA A 105 -14.85 -40.98 24.24
N ALA A 106 -15.24 -39.96 25.00
CA ALA A 106 -14.87 -38.57 24.72
C ALA A 106 -13.37 -38.30 24.98
N GLU A 107 -12.78 -38.87 26.05
CA GLU A 107 -11.36 -38.77 26.34
C GLU A 107 -10.50 -39.49 25.28
N GLU A 108 -10.89 -40.70 24.88
CA GLU A 108 -10.19 -41.46 23.83
C GLU A 108 -10.20 -40.74 22.47
N THR A 109 -11.35 -40.18 22.06
CA THR A 109 -11.44 -39.39 20.82
C THR A 109 -10.68 -38.06 20.89
N LEU A 110 -10.64 -37.41 22.06
CA LEU A 110 -9.86 -36.18 22.26
C LEU A 110 -8.35 -36.45 22.26
N ALA A 111 -7.91 -37.59 22.81
CA ALA A 111 -6.52 -38.07 22.72
C ALA A 111 -6.11 -38.39 21.28
N ALA A 112 -6.97 -39.06 20.51
CA ALA A 112 -6.73 -39.35 19.09
C ALA A 112 -6.57 -38.07 18.24
N LEU A 113 -7.42 -37.05 18.47
CA LEU A 113 -7.31 -35.75 17.82
C LEU A 113 -6.02 -35.01 18.21
N HIS A 114 -5.61 -35.07 19.48
CA HIS A 114 -4.34 -34.47 19.94
C HIS A 114 -3.12 -35.13 19.26
N GLY A 115 -3.16 -36.46 19.08
CA GLY A 115 -2.13 -37.19 18.33
C GLY A 115 -2.05 -36.78 16.85
N GLN A 116 -3.20 -36.50 16.22
CA GLN A 116 -3.24 -35.98 14.85
C GLN A 116 -2.73 -34.53 14.74
N GLU A 117 -3.06 -33.64 15.67
CA GLU A 117 -2.48 -32.28 15.68
C GLU A 117 -0.96 -32.30 15.93
N LEU A 118 -0.46 -33.15 16.84
CA LEU A 118 0.97 -33.28 17.11
C LEU A 118 1.77 -33.83 15.92
N THR A 119 1.24 -34.84 15.22
CA THR A 119 1.88 -35.39 14.00
C THR A 119 1.78 -34.41 12.81
N GLY A 120 0.69 -33.65 12.70
CA GLY A 120 0.58 -32.54 11.75
C GLY A 120 1.61 -31.42 12.01
N MET A 121 1.82 -31.05 13.28
CA MET A 121 2.85 -30.07 13.64
C MET A 121 4.27 -30.58 13.37
N ALA A 122 4.57 -31.85 13.69
CA ALA A 122 5.88 -32.44 13.45
C ALA A 122 6.22 -32.53 11.95
N THR A 123 5.25 -32.89 11.10
CA THR A 123 5.44 -32.94 9.64
C THR A 123 5.62 -31.54 9.03
N LEU A 124 4.89 -30.53 9.51
CA LEU A 124 5.10 -29.14 9.11
C LEU A 124 6.47 -28.60 9.54
N GLN A 125 6.96 -28.97 10.73
CA GLN A 125 8.29 -28.58 11.18
C GLN A 125 9.39 -29.25 10.34
N ALA A 126 9.29 -30.55 10.06
CA ALA A 126 10.24 -31.25 9.20
C ALA A 126 10.31 -30.64 7.79
N ALA A 127 9.16 -30.27 7.21
CA ALA A 127 9.10 -29.59 5.92
C ALA A 127 9.70 -28.17 5.95
N ALA A 128 9.61 -27.47 7.09
CA ALA A 128 10.27 -26.18 7.29
C ALA A 128 11.80 -26.33 7.35
N GLU A 129 12.31 -27.30 8.11
CA GLU A 129 13.74 -27.61 8.20
C GLU A 129 14.33 -28.06 6.86
N GLU A 130 13.62 -28.85 6.07
CA GLU A 130 14.05 -29.22 4.71
C GLU A 130 14.09 -28.01 3.76
N LYS A 131 13.11 -27.10 3.88
CA LYS A 131 13.10 -25.83 3.13
C LYS A 131 14.24 -24.90 3.53
N GLU A 132 14.61 -24.87 4.80
CA GLU A 132 15.77 -24.09 5.27
C GLU A 132 17.09 -24.67 4.72
N ARG A 133 17.31 -25.99 4.87
CA ARG A 133 18.50 -26.69 4.34
C ARG A 133 18.66 -26.55 2.82
N THR A 134 17.56 -26.48 2.07
CA THR A 134 17.61 -26.25 0.60
C THR A 134 17.92 -24.79 0.25
N MET A 135 17.47 -23.81 1.04
CA MET A 135 17.91 -22.41 0.87
C MET A 135 19.38 -22.21 1.27
N GLU A 136 19.89 -22.90 2.30
CA GLU A 136 21.30 -22.85 2.69
C GLU A 136 22.21 -23.38 1.57
N ARG A 137 21.91 -24.56 1.01
CA ARG A 137 22.63 -25.10 -0.17
C ARG A 137 22.65 -24.10 -1.33
N SER A 138 21.54 -23.43 -1.61
CA SER A 138 21.47 -22.42 -2.67
C SER A 138 22.34 -21.18 -2.38
N ARG A 139 22.46 -20.76 -1.11
CA ARG A 139 23.37 -19.67 -0.70
C ARG A 139 24.84 -20.07 -0.82
N ASP A 140 25.18 -21.31 -0.52
CA ASP A 140 26.55 -21.82 -0.64
C ASP A 140 26.96 -22.03 -2.11
N GLU A 141 26.07 -22.52 -2.97
CA GLU A 141 26.29 -22.49 -4.42
C GLU A 141 26.51 -21.06 -4.94
N GLN A 142 25.79 -20.06 -4.44
CA GLN A 142 26.01 -18.66 -4.81
C GLN A 142 27.37 -18.13 -4.32
N ARG A 143 27.82 -18.53 -3.12
CA ARG A 143 29.15 -18.21 -2.58
C ARG A 143 30.26 -18.82 -3.43
N GLU A 144 30.15 -20.09 -3.82
CA GLU A 144 31.13 -20.75 -4.70
C GLU A 144 31.20 -20.09 -6.08
N ARG A 145 30.03 -19.76 -6.68
CA ARG A 145 29.97 -19.04 -7.96
C ARG A 145 30.63 -17.66 -7.86
N LEU A 146 30.43 -16.92 -6.76
CA LEU A 146 31.10 -15.64 -6.50
C LEU A 146 32.62 -15.80 -6.34
N ALA A 147 33.08 -16.79 -5.56
CA ALA A 147 34.50 -17.08 -5.39
C ALA A 147 35.18 -17.47 -6.72
N ALA A 148 34.49 -18.25 -7.56
CA ALA A 148 34.95 -18.60 -8.91
C ALA A 148 35.01 -17.38 -9.85
N ILE A 149 34.13 -16.40 -9.71
CA ILE A 149 34.19 -15.13 -10.44
C ILE A 149 35.39 -14.30 -9.98
N LEU A 150 35.57 -14.11 -8.66
CA LEU A 150 36.70 -13.36 -8.09
C LEU A 150 38.05 -13.93 -8.56
N LYS A 151 38.24 -15.26 -8.47
CA LYS A 151 39.45 -15.94 -8.95
C LYS A 151 39.72 -15.75 -10.45
N ARG A 152 38.68 -15.54 -11.27
CA ARG A 152 38.81 -15.23 -12.70
C ARG A 152 39.17 -13.75 -12.95
N LEU A 153 38.75 -12.85 -12.07
CA LEU A 153 39.15 -11.43 -12.11
C LEU A 153 40.62 -11.28 -11.69
N GLU A 154 41.05 -11.91 -10.59
CA GLU A 154 42.45 -11.95 -10.15
C GLU A 154 43.39 -12.47 -11.27
N ALA A 155 42.99 -13.54 -11.96
CA ALA A 155 43.74 -14.08 -13.10
C ALA A 155 43.79 -13.10 -14.30
N ALA A 156 42.73 -12.33 -14.54
CA ALA A 156 42.69 -11.32 -15.59
C ALA A 156 43.55 -10.09 -15.25
N GLU A 157 43.57 -9.65 -13.99
CA GLU A 157 44.49 -8.60 -13.51
C GLU A 157 45.95 -9.03 -13.60
N GLY A 158 46.25 -10.29 -13.26
CA GLY A 158 47.57 -10.89 -13.46
C GLY A 158 48.02 -10.83 -14.94
N ALA A 159 47.16 -11.29 -15.86
CA ALA A 159 47.42 -11.25 -17.29
C ALA A 159 47.60 -9.82 -17.83
N LEU A 160 46.81 -8.85 -17.36
CA LEU A 160 46.99 -7.42 -17.68
C LEU A 160 48.33 -6.89 -17.14
N GLY A 161 48.77 -7.35 -15.97
CA GLY A 161 50.08 -7.05 -15.39
C GLY A 161 51.26 -7.66 -16.17
N ASP A 162 51.06 -8.82 -16.79
CA ASP A 162 52.05 -9.44 -17.70
C ASP A 162 52.12 -8.71 -19.04
N VAL A 163 50.98 -8.40 -19.67
CA VAL A 163 50.93 -7.58 -20.90
C VAL A 163 51.58 -6.22 -20.68
N ARG A 164 51.33 -5.57 -19.54
CA ARG A 164 51.97 -4.29 -19.17
C ARG A 164 53.47 -4.41 -18.99
N ARG A 165 53.98 -5.54 -18.48
CA ARG A 165 55.42 -5.83 -18.39
C ARG A 165 56.04 -6.13 -19.76
N GLN A 166 55.35 -6.86 -20.63
CA GLN A 166 55.80 -7.13 -21.99
C GLN A 166 55.89 -5.84 -22.82
N LEU A 167 54.89 -4.95 -22.74
CA LEU A 167 54.93 -3.63 -23.38
C LEU A 167 56.09 -2.74 -22.88
N ALA A 168 56.41 -2.81 -21.58
CA ALA A 168 57.56 -2.10 -21.01
C ALA A 168 58.90 -2.68 -21.50
N ALA A 169 59.02 -4.01 -21.60
CA ALA A 169 60.21 -4.70 -22.10
C ALA A 169 60.41 -4.57 -23.62
N ALA A 170 59.33 -4.39 -24.38
CA ALA A 170 59.35 -4.22 -25.84
C ALA A 170 59.79 -2.81 -26.29
N CYS A 171 60.05 -1.87 -25.37
CA CYS A 171 60.65 -0.58 -25.70
C CYS A 171 62.18 -0.72 -25.81
N PRO A 172 62.80 -0.65 -27.00
CA PRO A 172 64.25 -0.69 -27.13
C PRO A 172 64.86 0.58 -26.51
N ALA A 173 65.92 0.41 -25.71
CA ALA A 173 66.72 1.52 -25.21
C ALA A 173 67.55 2.11 -26.37
N ALA A 174 66.99 3.12 -27.05
CA ALA A 174 67.65 3.83 -28.14
C ALA A 174 68.90 4.57 -27.62
N SER A 175 70.08 4.01 -27.90
CA SER A 175 71.36 4.64 -27.63
C SER A 175 71.73 5.62 -28.75
N SER A 176 72.49 6.67 -28.38
CA SER A 176 73.09 7.70 -29.24
C SER A 176 72.17 8.69 -30.00
N GLY A 177 72.50 9.98 -29.87
CA GLY A 177 72.46 10.89 -31.02
C GLY A 177 71.27 11.83 -31.23
N ALA A 178 71.29 12.99 -30.54
CA ALA A 178 70.71 14.29 -30.94
C ALA A 178 69.17 14.46 -31.14
N GLY A 179 68.67 15.62 -30.68
CA GLY A 179 67.36 16.19 -31.09
C GLY A 179 66.17 15.93 -30.15
N PRO A 180 65.76 16.91 -29.31
CA PRO A 180 64.58 16.78 -28.46
C PRO A 180 63.28 17.15 -29.20
N CYS A 181 62.61 16.16 -29.80
CA CYS A 181 61.21 16.29 -30.22
C CYS A 181 60.23 16.19 -29.01
N PRO A 182 59.05 16.82 -29.07
CA PRO A 182 58.24 17.11 -27.88
C PRO A 182 57.53 15.88 -27.29
N ARG A 183 57.75 15.61 -26.00
CA ARG A 183 56.95 14.67 -25.19
C ARG A 183 55.71 15.37 -24.62
N ALA A 184 54.52 14.92 -25.01
CA ALA A 184 53.27 15.23 -24.31
C ALA A 184 53.14 14.41 -23.02
N GLY A 185 53.91 14.78 -21.98
CA GLY A 185 53.94 14.06 -20.70
C GLY A 185 52.89 14.56 -19.72
N TRP A 186 51.88 13.74 -19.41
CA TRP A 186 50.99 13.96 -18.26
C TRP A 186 51.71 13.56 -16.97
N VAL A 187 52.15 14.56 -16.20
CA VAL A 187 52.85 14.38 -14.92
C VAL A 187 51.91 14.74 -13.77
N LEU A 188 51.74 13.84 -12.81
CA LEU A 188 51.07 14.12 -11.55
C LEU A 188 51.94 15.05 -10.69
N PRO A 189 51.42 16.18 -10.19
CA PRO A 189 52.20 17.11 -9.37
C PRO A 189 52.38 16.56 -7.94
N ALA A 190 53.63 16.48 -7.49
CA ALA A 190 53.97 16.39 -6.06
C ALA A 190 53.91 17.81 -5.42
N PRO A 191 53.63 17.94 -4.12
CA PRO A 191 53.40 19.24 -3.49
C PRO A 191 54.70 20.06 -3.34
N ALA A 192 54.65 21.32 -3.79
CA ALA A 192 55.68 22.31 -3.50
C ALA A 192 55.51 22.89 -2.09
N SER A 193 56.63 23.26 -1.45
CA SER A 193 56.67 23.81 -0.09
C SER A 193 57.07 25.28 -0.04
N SER A 194 56.73 25.96 1.06
CA SER A 194 57.00 27.37 1.43
C SER A 194 55.91 28.40 1.04
N PRO A 195 55.83 29.56 1.73
CA PRO A 195 56.47 29.95 2.99
C PRO A 195 55.47 30.16 4.16
N SER A 196 55.98 30.46 5.35
CA SER A 196 55.18 30.66 6.57
C SER A 196 54.34 31.95 6.56
N ALA A 197 53.06 31.83 6.93
CA ALA A 197 52.13 32.93 7.24
C ALA A 197 51.33 32.57 8.52
N PRO A 198 50.74 33.54 9.26
CA PRO A 198 50.45 33.36 10.68
C PRO A 198 49.25 32.44 11.00
N LEU A 199 49.31 31.83 12.19
CA LEU A 199 48.30 30.93 12.75
C LEU A 199 46.98 31.65 13.07
N LEU A 200 46.10 31.78 12.07
CA LEU A 200 44.69 32.07 12.30
C LEU A 200 44.05 30.88 13.04
N ARG A 201 43.35 31.17 14.15
CA ARG A 201 42.62 30.16 14.92
C ARG A 201 41.58 29.46 14.02
N PRO A 202 41.34 28.15 14.18
CA PRO A 202 40.28 27.46 13.44
C PRO A 202 38.91 27.98 13.88
N GLY A 203 38.39 28.97 13.15
CA GLY A 203 36.98 29.34 13.21
C GLY A 203 36.13 28.13 12.88
N ARG A 204 35.16 27.80 13.74
CA ARG A 204 34.25 26.68 13.47
C ARG A 204 33.51 26.96 12.17
N LEU A 205 33.63 26.06 11.19
CA LEU A 205 32.65 25.96 10.12
C LEU A 205 31.25 25.91 10.76
N PRO A 206 30.27 26.67 10.27
CA PRO A 206 28.92 26.65 10.81
C PRO A 206 28.32 25.26 10.59
N GLN A 207 28.34 24.46 11.66
CA GLN A 207 27.66 23.16 11.69
C GLN A 207 26.20 23.38 11.31
N PRO A 208 25.62 22.58 10.39
CA PRO A 208 24.21 22.70 10.03
C PRO A 208 23.38 22.58 11.30
N SER A 209 22.58 23.61 11.57
CA SER A 209 21.90 23.76 12.86
C SER A 209 20.97 22.57 13.11
N ARG A 210 21.31 21.73 14.10
CA ARG A 210 20.48 20.58 14.47
C ARG A 210 19.04 21.05 14.71
N PRO A 211 18.03 20.45 14.06
CA PRO A 211 16.64 20.83 14.27
C PRO A 211 16.27 20.63 15.75
N ARG A 212 15.48 21.57 16.30
CA ARG A 212 15.09 21.55 17.72
C ARG A 212 14.33 20.24 18.03
N PRO A 213 14.65 19.53 19.12
CA PRO A 213 13.88 18.36 19.55
C PRO A 213 12.49 18.82 20.02
N GLY A 214 11.45 18.57 19.22
CA GLY A 214 10.07 18.93 19.58
C GLY A 214 9.04 18.81 18.47
N SER A 215 9.39 19.08 17.20
CA SER A 215 8.43 19.08 16.09
C SER A 215 8.97 18.49 14.78
N LEU A 216 9.83 17.47 14.86
CA LEU A 216 10.14 16.64 13.71
C LEU A 216 8.94 15.73 13.42
N ALA A 217 8.04 16.19 12.53
CA ALA A 217 7.34 15.24 11.68
C ALA A 217 8.40 14.37 10.98
N PRO A 218 8.21 13.04 10.88
CA PRO A 218 9.23 12.17 10.29
C PRO A 218 9.52 12.65 8.87
N CYS A 219 10.79 12.97 8.59
CA CYS A 219 11.24 13.52 7.31
C CYS A 219 11.23 12.43 6.23
N ARG A 220 10.01 12.07 5.80
CA ARG A 220 9.73 11.18 4.68
C ARG A 220 10.37 11.75 3.42
N ALA A 221 11.08 10.92 2.67
CA ALA A 221 11.49 11.30 1.32
C ALA A 221 10.57 10.61 0.32
N THR A 222 9.80 11.38 -0.44
CA THR A 222 8.98 10.90 -1.55
C THR A 222 9.78 10.92 -2.86
N LEU A 223 9.26 10.33 -3.93
CA LEU A 223 9.82 10.46 -5.28
C LEU A 223 9.95 11.93 -5.75
N ASP A 224 9.12 12.83 -5.22
CA ASP A 224 9.17 14.28 -5.48
C ASP A 224 10.26 15.04 -4.67
N SER A 225 11.08 14.33 -3.88
CA SER A 225 12.18 14.93 -3.12
C SER A 225 13.40 15.14 -4.03
N PRO A 226 14.10 16.28 -3.98
CA PRO A 226 15.05 16.67 -5.03
C PRO A 226 16.20 15.67 -5.24
N GLU A 227 16.71 15.09 -4.16
CA GLU A 227 17.76 14.05 -4.20
C GLU A 227 17.31 12.79 -4.96
N ILE A 228 16.04 12.39 -4.81
CA ILE A 228 15.47 11.20 -5.44
C ILE A 228 14.98 11.50 -6.86
N ALA A 229 14.43 12.69 -7.09
CA ALA A 229 13.99 13.15 -8.41
C ALA A 229 15.13 13.05 -9.44
N VAL A 230 16.35 13.45 -9.07
CA VAL A 230 17.54 13.29 -9.92
C VAL A 230 17.83 11.82 -10.28
N LEU A 231 17.65 10.88 -9.34
CA LEU A 231 17.82 9.44 -9.61
C LEU A 231 16.70 8.91 -10.53
N VAL A 232 15.47 9.42 -10.38
CA VAL A 232 14.34 9.08 -11.24
C VAL A 232 14.55 9.63 -12.66
N ASP A 233 15.05 10.85 -12.81
CA ASP A 233 15.34 11.43 -14.13
C ASP A 233 16.50 10.70 -14.83
N GLN A 234 17.53 10.27 -14.08
CA GLN A 234 18.60 9.41 -14.60
C GLN A 234 18.08 8.02 -15.01
N MET A 235 17.17 7.44 -14.24
CA MET A 235 16.47 6.20 -14.60
C MET A 235 15.64 6.36 -15.89
N LEU A 236 14.91 7.47 -16.04
CA LEU A 236 14.12 7.77 -17.24
C LEU A 236 15.00 7.99 -18.47
N ALA A 237 16.13 8.69 -18.33
CA ALA A 237 17.11 8.87 -19.39
C ALA A 237 17.78 7.55 -19.81
N ALA A 238 17.89 6.58 -18.89
CA ALA A 238 18.37 5.23 -19.16
C ALA A 238 17.28 4.27 -19.68
N ARG A 239 15.99 4.64 -19.64
CA ARG A 239 14.88 3.79 -20.11
C ARG A 239 14.92 3.72 -21.65
N PRO A 240 14.93 2.53 -22.28
CA PRO A 240 14.91 2.42 -23.73
C PRO A 240 13.63 3.04 -24.31
N PRO A 241 13.69 3.67 -25.50
CA PRO A 241 12.50 4.26 -26.12
C PRO A 241 11.45 3.17 -26.42
N PRO A 242 10.15 3.49 -26.30
CA PRO A 242 9.08 2.50 -26.46
C PRO A 242 8.99 2.01 -27.92
N GLY A 243 9.45 0.78 -28.15
CA GLY A 243 9.33 0.08 -29.43
C GLY A 243 7.89 -0.38 -29.74
N PRO A 244 7.67 -1.14 -30.83
CA PRO A 244 6.35 -1.64 -31.21
C PRO A 244 5.79 -2.64 -30.18
N ARG A 245 4.79 -2.19 -29.39
CA ARG A 245 4.20 -2.94 -28.27
C ARG A 245 3.10 -3.93 -28.68
N ASP A 246 3.41 -4.87 -29.57
CA ASP A 246 2.38 -5.77 -30.11
C ASP A 246 1.86 -6.83 -29.12
N MET A 247 2.65 -7.20 -28.11
CA MET A 247 2.18 -8.01 -26.98
C MET A 247 1.18 -7.23 -26.11
N LEU A 248 1.44 -5.94 -25.86
CA LEU A 248 0.55 -5.07 -25.10
C LEU A 248 -0.79 -4.91 -25.81
N LYS A 249 -0.78 -4.66 -27.13
CA LYS A 249 -2.00 -4.55 -27.95
C LYS A 249 -2.87 -5.81 -27.82
N LYS A 250 -2.27 -7.01 -27.91
CA LYS A 250 -2.97 -8.29 -27.73
C LYS A 250 -3.56 -8.43 -26.33
N CYS A 251 -2.77 -8.14 -25.29
CA CYS A 251 -3.21 -8.26 -23.90
C CYS A 251 -4.35 -7.26 -23.56
N VAL A 252 -4.23 -6.01 -24.02
CA VAL A 252 -5.27 -4.97 -23.86
C VAL A 252 -6.55 -5.35 -24.61
N ALA A 253 -6.46 -5.81 -25.87
CA ALA A 253 -7.62 -6.25 -26.63
C ALA A 253 -8.35 -7.42 -25.95
N ALA A 254 -7.61 -8.40 -25.43
CA ALA A 254 -8.18 -9.49 -24.66
C ALA A 254 -8.88 -8.99 -23.38
N ILE A 255 -8.25 -8.11 -22.58
CA ILE A 255 -8.89 -7.49 -21.40
C ILE A 255 -10.18 -6.75 -21.80
N ASP A 256 -10.17 -6.04 -22.93
CA ASP A 256 -11.33 -5.32 -23.44
C ASP A 256 -12.47 -6.26 -23.86
N GLU A 257 -12.18 -7.38 -24.53
CA GLU A 257 -13.17 -8.40 -24.87
C GLU A 257 -13.82 -9.05 -23.64
N LEU A 258 -13.12 -9.11 -22.51
CA LEU A 258 -13.66 -9.61 -21.25
C LEU A 258 -14.49 -8.54 -20.53
N ASN A 259 -14.04 -7.27 -20.56
CA ASN A 259 -14.73 -6.14 -19.97
C ASN A 259 -15.96 -5.68 -20.77
N ALA A 260 -15.99 -5.91 -22.08
CA ALA A 260 -17.13 -5.61 -22.96
C ALA A 260 -18.38 -6.45 -22.64
N LYS A 261 -18.20 -7.59 -21.94
CA LYS A 261 -19.26 -8.50 -21.49
C LYS A 261 -19.92 -8.05 -20.17
N ASP A 262 -19.54 -6.90 -19.62
CA ASP A 262 -20.16 -6.31 -18.43
C ASP A 262 -21.63 -5.90 -18.70
N PRO A 263 -22.61 -6.44 -17.95
CA PRO A 263 -24.02 -6.06 -18.10
C PRO A 263 -24.31 -4.63 -17.61
N SER A 264 -23.42 -4.00 -16.83
CA SER A 264 -23.58 -2.61 -16.40
C SER A 264 -23.29 -1.66 -17.57
N GLN A 265 -24.30 -0.92 -18.01
CA GLN A 265 -24.21 0.02 -19.14
C GLN A 265 -24.26 1.47 -18.65
N VAL A 266 -23.29 2.29 -19.05
CA VAL A 266 -23.19 3.71 -18.73
C VAL A 266 -23.18 4.54 -20.01
N GLU A 267 -23.84 5.70 -19.98
CA GLU A 267 -23.84 6.66 -21.07
C GLU A 267 -22.61 7.57 -21.02
N PHE A 268 -21.92 7.68 -22.15
CA PHE A 268 -20.77 8.55 -22.35
C PHE A 268 -20.72 8.96 -23.83
N GLU A 269 -20.46 10.24 -24.11
CA GLU A 269 -20.41 10.81 -25.47
C GLU A 269 -21.65 10.46 -26.34
N GLY A 270 -22.83 10.39 -25.71
CA GLY A 270 -24.11 10.06 -26.38
C GLY A 270 -24.27 8.59 -26.76
N ARG A 271 -23.38 7.70 -26.29
CA ARG A 271 -23.40 6.25 -26.56
C ARG A 271 -23.43 5.46 -25.25
N ARG A 272 -23.98 4.24 -25.29
CA ARG A 272 -24.01 3.32 -24.15
C ARG A 272 -22.81 2.38 -24.24
N HIS A 273 -22.04 2.30 -23.15
CA HIS A 273 -20.81 1.51 -23.06
C HIS A 273 -20.82 0.62 -21.80
N PRO A 274 -20.26 -0.61 -21.85
CA PRO A 274 -20.02 -1.43 -20.68
C PRO A 274 -19.12 -0.71 -19.66
N TYR A 275 -19.54 -0.65 -18.40
CA TYR A 275 -18.91 0.20 -17.39
C TYR A 275 -17.46 -0.21 -17.08
N ARG A 276 -17.18 -1.50 -16.94
CA ARG A 276 -15.81 -1.98 -16.70
C ARG A 276 -14.87 -1.69 -17.87
N LEU A 277 -15.34 -1.80 -19.11
CA LEU A 277 -14.56 -1.46 -20.32
C LEU A 277 -14.19 0.02 -20.30
N LEU A 278 -15.19 0.88 -20.09
CA LEU A 278 -15.01 2.33 -20.09
C LEU A 278 -14.16 2.82 -18.90
N TYR A 279 -14.31 2.20 -17.73
CA TYR A 279 -13.43 2.44 -16.57
C TYR A 279 -11.97 2.06 -16.87
N SER A 280 -11.73 0.91 -17.52
CA SER A 280 -10.38 0.50 -17.92
C SER A 280 -9.76 1.43 -18.98
N VAL A 281 -10.57 2.02 -19.88
CA VAL A 281 -10.10 3.07 -20.80
C VAL A 281 -9.61 4.28 -20.01
N TRP A 282 -10.45 4.89 -19.18
CA TRP A 282 -10.09 6.13 -18.47
C TRP A 282 -8.86 5.98 -17.56
N LEU A 283 -8.68 4.82 -16.90
CA LEU A 283 -7.52 4.58 -16.04
C LEU A 283 -6.23 4.42 -16.84
N THR A 284 -6.28 3.72 -17.99
CA THR A 284 -5.17 3.63 -18.94
C THR A 284 -4.80 5.00 -19.51
N ASP A 285 -5.78 5.83 -19.87
CA ASP A 285 -5.56 7.19 -20.41
C ASP A 285 -4.88 8.12 -19.40
N TRP A 286 -5.19 7.99 -18.11
CA TRP A 286 -4.50 8.74 -17.05
C TRP A 286 -3.06 8.27 -16.85
N VAL A 287 -2.79 6.96 -16.89
CA VAL A 287 -1.42 6.43 -16.86
C VAL A 287 -0.62 6.93 -18.07
N ALA A 288 -1.19 6.94 -19.28
CA ALA A 288 -0.54 7.46 -20.48
C ALA A 288 -0.16 8.94 -20.37
N LYS A 289 -0.97 9.77 -19.69
CA LYS A 289 -0.69 11.20 -19.42
C LYS A 289 0.39 11.39 -18.33
N LEU A 290 0.44 10.50 -17.34
CA LEU A 290 1.36 10.60 -16.20
C LEU A 290 2.76 10.05 -16.52
N ASP A 291 2.88 8.91 -17.19
CA ASP A 291 4.14 8.37 -17.69
C ASP A 291 3.97 7.77 -19.11
N PRO A 292 4.12 8.58 -20.17
CA PRO A 292 4.02 8.13 -21.56
C PRO A 292 5.01 7.01 -21.93
N GLY A 293 6.11 6.89 -21.19
CA GLY A 293 7.15 5.89 -21.41
C GLY A 293 7.00 4.63 -20.56
N ALA A 294 5.93 4.50 -19.77
CA ALA A 294 5.79 3.45 -18.75
C ALA A 294 5.94 2.01 -19.29
N PRO A 295 6.39 1.05 -18.44
CA PRO A 295 6.46 -0.36 -18.81
C PRO A 295 5.07 -0.95 -19.14
N ASP A 296 5.04 -1.99 -19.97
CA ASP A 296 3.81 -2.66 -20.40
C ASP A 296 2.98 -3.16 -19.22
N GLU A 297 3.64 -3.67 -18.18
CA GLU A 297 3.01 -4.13 -16.94
C GLU A 297 2.14 -3.04 -16.28
N LEU A 298 2.53 -1.76 -16.34
CA LEU A 298 1.73 -0.66 -15.77
C LEU A 298 0.47 -0.37 -16.61
N PHE A 299 0.58 -0.45 -17.93
CA PHE A 299 -0.57 -0.31 -18.83
C PHE A 299 -1.55 -1.49 -18.69
N ILE A 300 -1.02 -2.72 -18.55
CA ILE A 300 -1.81 -3.93 -18.26
C ILE A 300 -2.48 -3.83 -16.89
N LEU A 301 -1.78 -3.34 -15.86
CA LEU A 301 -2.36 -3.11 -14.53
C LEU A 301 -3.50 -2.08 -14.57
N ALA A 302 -3.33 -0.97 -15.29
CA ALA A 302 -4.38 0.04 -15.45
C ALA A 302 -5.62 -0.52 -16.17
N ARG A 303 -5.42 -1.27 -17.27
CA ARG A 303 -6.52 -1.87 -18.03
C ARG A 303 -7.20 -3.00 -17.25
N GLY A 304 -6.40 -3.85 -16.62
CA GLY A 304 -6.82 -5.04 -15.91
C GLY A 304 -7.35 -4.82 -14.48
N LYS A 305 -7.21 -3.61 -13.92
CA LYS A 305 -7.53 -3.29 -12.51
C LYS A 305 -8.90 -3.75 -12.03
N ALA A 306 -9.87 -3.79 -12.93
CA ALA A 306 -11.25 -4.20 -12.68
C ALA A 306 -11.73 -5.33 -13.63
N VAL A 307 -10.80 -6.11 -14.21
CA VAL A 307 -11.06 -7.15 -15.22
C VAL A 307 -12.15 -8.12 -14.78
N GLU A 308 -13.19 -8.29 -15.60
CA GLU A 308 -14.36 -9.13 -15.31
C GLU A 308 -15.01 -8.93 -13.93
N SER A 309 -14.76 -7.82 -13.22
CA SER A 309 -15.18 -7.65 -11.81
C SER A 309 -16.71 -7.55 -11.59
N TRP A 310 -17.48 -7.65 -12.67
CA TRP A 310 -18.92 -7.88 -12.70
C TRP A 310 -19.32 -9.35 -12.42
N ARG A 311 -18.41 -10.31 -12.62
CA ARG A 311 -18.60 -11.75 -12.33
C ARG A 311 -18.44 -12.13 -10.86
N LEU A 312 -17.95 -11.20 -10.02
CA LEU A 312 -17.76 -11.38 -8.58
C LEU A 312 -19.07 -11.58 -7.77
N VAL A 313 -20.20 -11.84 -8.44
CA VAL A 313 -21.45 -12.35 -7.85
C VAL A 313 -21.26 -13.73 -7.22
N GLU A 314 -20.23 -14.48 -7.65
CA GLU A 314 -19.79 -15.73 -7.03
C GLU A 314 -19.06 -15.52 -5.70
N ILE A 315 -18.40 -14.37 -5.49
CA ILE A 315 -17.67 -14.02 -4.26
C ILE A 315 -18.50 -12.96 -3.50
N LYS A 316 -19.65 -13.37 -2.98
CA LYS A 316 -20.59 -12.46 -2.31
C LYS A 316 -19.98 -11.98 -1.00
N ARG A 317 -20.39 -10.79 -0.54
CA ARG A 317 -19.99 -10.30 0.78
C ARG A 317 -20.60 -11.16 1.90
N ASP A 318 -21.80 -11.69 1.69
CA ASP A 318 -22.61 -12.29 2.76
C ASP A 318 -22.12 -13.68 3.19
N ASP A 319 -21.36 -14.37 2.33
CA ASP A 319 -20.72 -15.66 2.62
C ASP A 319 -19.57 -15.53 3.66
N TYR A 320 -19.14 -14.29 3.95
CA TYR A 320 -18.05 -13.97 4.86
C TYR A 320 -18.58 -13.35 6.16
N SER A 321 -17.91 -13.64 7.29
CA SER A 321 -18.29 -13.08 8.60
C SER A 321 -18.49 -11.55 8.56
N PRO A 322 -19.51 -10.98 9.23
CA PRO A 322 -19.77 -9.54 9.23
C PRO A 322 -18.69 -8.71 9.95
N ASN A 323 -17.74 -9.35 10.62
CA ASN A 323 -16.63 -8.67 11.30
C ASN A 323 -15.53 -8.21 10.31
N SER A 324 -14.55 -7.44 10.83
CA SER A 324 -13.42 -6.93 10.05
C SER A 324 -12.50 -8.03 9.47
N ILE A 325 -12.48 -9.23 10.06
CA ILE A 325 -11.69 -10.36 9.55
C ILE A 325 -12.35 -10.90 8.27
N GLY A 326 -13.67 -11.15 8.30
CA GLY A 326 -14.43 -11.57 7.12
C GLY A 326 -14.41 -10.54 5.99
N GLN A 327 -14.42 -9.23 6.30
CA GLN A 327 -14.19 -8.21 5.29
C GLN A 327 -12.79 -8.33 4.64
N LYS A 328 -11.73 -8.51 5.43
CA LYS A 328 -10.37 -8.67 4.91
C LYS A 328 -10.21 -9.93 4.07
N GLN A 329 -10.83 -11.04 4.47
CA GLN A 329 -10.86 -12.28 3.69
C GLN A 329 -11.54 -12.07 2.34
N TRP A 330 -12.75 -11.48 2.33
CA TRP A 330 -13.45 -11.12 1.10
C TRP A 330 -12.64 -10.19 0.19
N GLU A 331 -11.93 -9.20 0.76
CA GLU A 331 -11.05 -8.31 0.00
C GLU A 331 -9.80 -9.02 -0.58
N VAL A 332 -9.25 -10.02 0.11
CA VAL A 332 -8.13 -10.85 -0.37
C VAL A 332 -8.59 -11.79 -1.49
N ASP A 333 -9.65 -12.55 -1.28
CA ASP A 333 -10.14 -13.53 -2.26
C ASP A 333 -10.61 -12.85 -3.54
N ARG A 334 -11.29 -11.71 -3.41
CA ARG A 334 -11.66 -10.83 -4.53
C ARG A 334 -10.43 -10.33 -5.31
N LYS A 335 -9.34 -9.95 -4.63
CA LYS A 335 -8.09 -9.56 -5.31
C LYS A 335 -7.43 -10.75 -6.00
N ALA A 336 -7.40 -11.92 -5.35
CA ALA A 336 -6.81 -13.13 -5.90
C ALA A 336 -7.52 -13.59 -7.18
N TRP A 337 -8.86 -13.51 -7.21
CA TRP A 337 -9.64 -13.78 -8.41
C TRP A 337 -9.26 -12.85 -9.58
N LEU A 338 -9.17 -11.54 -9.33
CA LEU A 338 -8.79 -10.55 -10.33
C LEU A 338 -7.33 -10.72 -10.81
N ALA A 339 -6.41 -11.01 -9.88
CA ALA A 339 -5.00 -11.25 -10.16
C ALA A 339 -4.80 -12.50 -11.02
N ASN A 340 -5.45 -13.62 -10.65
CA ASN A 340 -5.44 -14.86 -11.43
C ASN A 340 -6.01 -14.65 -12.83
N ARG A 341 -7.11 -13.91 -12.97
CA ARG A 341 -7.73 -13.64 -14.27
C ARG A 341 -6.83 -12.81 -15.18
N LEU A 342 -6.20 -11.76 -14.65
CA LEU A 342 -5.26 -10.92 -15.39
C LEU A 342 -3.97 -11.70 -15.77
N LYS A 343 -3.46 -12.52 -14.85
CA LYS A 343 -2.30 -13.41 -15.06
C LYS A 343 -2.53 -14.41 -16.19
N GLY A 344 -3.74 -14.96 -16.32
CA GLY A 344 -4.12 -15.81 -17.45
C GLY A 344 -3.99 -15.08 -18.79
N VAL A 345 -4.62 -13.91 -18.91
CA VAL A 345 -4.60 -13.09 -20.13
C VAL A 345 -3.19 -12.61 -20.50
N MET A 346 -2.33 -12.34 -19.51
CA MET A 346 -0.91 -12.04 -19.76
C MET A 346 -0.13 -13.23 -20.34
N LYS A 347 -0.35 -14.45 -19.82
CA LYS A 347 0.26 -15.68 -20.35
C LYS A 347 -0.22 -15.99 -21.76
N GLU A 348 -1.52 -15.84 -22.03
CA GLU A 348 -2.12 -15.97 -23.37
C GLU A 348 -1.53 -14.95 -24.38
N ALA A 349 -1.20 -13.74 -23.92
CA ALA A 349 -0.53 -12.72 -24.74
C ALA A 349 0.99 -12.92 -24.90
N GLY A 350 1.60 -13.88 -24.19
CA GLY A 350 3.02 -14.24 -24.30
C GLY A 350 3.98 -13.56 -23.30
N TYR A 351 3.48 -12.95 -22.23
CA TYR A 351 4.34 -12.32 -21.22
C TYR A 351 5.10 -13.34 -20.34
N SER A 352 6.29 -12.95 -19.90
CA SER A 352 7.13 -13.78 -19.03
C SER A 352 6.48 -14.05 -17.66
N ASP A 353 6.84 -15.16 -17.01
CA ASP A 353 6.38 -15.47 -15.65
C ASP A 353 6.80 -14.41 -14.62
N ALA A 354 7.92 -13.70 -14.85
CA ALA A 354 8.36 -12.59 -14.01
C ALA A 354 7.43 -11.38 -14.13
N SER A 355 7.06 -10.99 -15.35
CA SER A 355 6.06 -9.94 -15.63
C SER A 355 4.69 -10.31 -15.07
N CYS A 356 4.28 -11.57 -15.25
CA CYS A 356 3.01 -12.09 -14.77
C CYS A 356 2.92 -12.08 -13.24
N SER A 357 3.99 -12.48 -12.54
CA SER A 357 4.05 -12.46 -11.07
C SER A 357 4.06 -11.03 -10.55
N LEU A 358 4.79 -10.12 -11.20
CA LEU A 358 4.79 -8.71 -10.84
C LEU A 358 3.38 -8.11 -10.86
N VAL A 359 2.61 -8.36 -11.92
CA VAL A 359 1.23 -7.88 -12.04
C VAL A 359 0.30 -8.55 -11.02
N GLU A 360 0.51 -9.83 -10.68
CA GLU A 360 -0.20 -10.52 -9.59
C GLU A 360 0.03 -9.83 -8.23
N ASP A 361 1.29 -9.53 -7.90
CA ASP A 361 1.71 -8.88 -6.67
C ASP A 361 1.18 -7.43 -6.57
N PHE A 362 1.15 -6.69 -7.68
CA PHE A 362 0.51 -5.37 -7.76
C PHE A 362 -1.02 -5.42 -7.55
N MET A 363 -1.70 -6.46 -8.04
CA MET A 363 -3.15 -6.63 -7.87
C MET A 363 -3.52 -7.05 -6.44
N LEU A 364 -2.70 -7.89 -5.82
CA LEU A 364 -2.88 -8.32 -4.43
C LEU A 364 -2.40 -7.26 -3.42
N GLY A 365 -1.36 -6.51 -3.75
CA GLY A 365 -0.63 -5.63 -2.82
C GLY A 365 0.36 -6.41 -1.95
N ARG A 366 1.07 -7.39 -2.52
CA ARG A 366 2.19 -8.11 -1.87
C ARG A 366 3.51 -7.48 -2.28
N ASP A 367 4.46 -7.39 -1.34
CA ASP A 367 5.88 -7.07 -1.57
C ASP A 367 6.18 -5.80 -2.42
N LEU A 368 5.21 -4.87 -2.48
CA LEU A 368 5.36 -3.57 -3.14
C LEU A 368 6.08 -2.56 -2.23
N PRO A 369 6.98 -1.72 -2.77
CA PRO A 369 7.57 -0.62 -2.02
C PRO A 369 6.60 0.57 -1.90
N ASP A 370 6.56 1.25 -0.74
CA ASP A 370 5.71 2.42 -0.52
C ASP A 370 6.43 3.72 -0.96
N PRO A 371 5.96 4.43 -2.02
CA PRO A 371 6.57 5.68 -2.49
C PRO A 371 6.41 6.86 -1.53
N ARG A 372 5.63 6.70 -0.44
CA ARG A 372 5.46 7.71 0.61
C ARG A 372 6.68 7.88 1.52
N ASP A 373 7.56 6.88 1.61
CA ASP A 373 8.85 7.02 2.29
C ASP A 373 9.93 6.12 1.69
N VAL A 374 10.54 6.61 0.60
CA VAL A 374 11.58 5.93 -0.17
C VAL A 374 12.82 5.61 0.68
N ARG A 375 13.03 6.31 1.81
CA ARG A 375 14.16 6.11 2.74
C ARG A 375 14.18 4.73 3.40
N LEU A 376 13.08 3.98 3.32
CA LEU A 376 12.99 2.59 3.77
C LEU A 376 13.69 1.60 2.82
N TYR A 377 14.10 2.05 1.64
CA TYR A 377 14.65 1.19 0.58
C TYR A 377 15.99 1.72 0.06
N ASP A 378 16.90 0.79 -0.26
CA ASP A 378 18.19 1.15 -0.84
C ASP A 378 18.08 1.39 -2.35
N VAL A 379 17.81 2.65 -2.70
CA VAL A 379 17.78 3.17 -4.08
C VAL A 379 19.16 3.42 -4.68
N THR A 380 20.21 3.43 -3.86
CA THR A 380 21.61 3.68 -4.23
C THR A 380 22.48 2.55 -3.69
N GLY A 381 22.36 1.39 -4.35
CA GLY A 381 22.94 0.11 -3.93
C GLY A 381 24.47 0.08 -3.86
N PRO A 382 25.06 -1.12 -3.69
CA PRO A 382 26.49 -1.26 -3.43
C PRO A 382 27.35 -0.50 -4.45
N MET A 383 28.40 0.17 -3.95
CA MET A 383 29.26 1.09 -4.70
C MET A 383 28.55 2.34 -5.28
N GLY A 384 27.34 2.66 -4.84
CA GLY A 384 26.56 3.81 -5.32
C GLY A 384 25.77 3.54 -6.61
N ALA A 385 25.66 2.28 -7.04
CA ALA A 385 24.93 1.91 -8.24
C ALA A 385 23.41 2.10 -8.06
N ILE A 386 22.79 2.91 -8.91
CA ILE A 386 21.36 3.26 -8.79
C ILE A 386 20.47 2.04 -9.06
N ASN A 387 19.58 1.75 -8.13
CA ASN A 387 18.65 0.63 -8.23
C ASN A 387 17.43 1.00 -9.10
N PHE A 388 17.65 1.11 -10.41
CA PHE A 388 16.62 1.46 -11.39
C PHE A 388 15.39 0.55 -11.31
N ARG A 389 15.54 -0.74 -11.01
CA ARG A 389 14.38 -1.65 -10.84
C ARG A 389 13.50 -1.24 -9.66
N LEU A 390 14.10 -0.89 -8.52
CA LEU A 390 13.36 -0.42 -7.35
C LEU A 390 12.68 0.95 -7.60
N LEU A 391 13.38 1.88 -8.25
CA LEU A 391 12.83 3.20 -8.59
C LEU A 391 11.66 3.08 -9.59
N GLU A 392 11.75 2.20 -10.58
CA GLU A 392 10.66 1.92 -11.53
C GLU A 392 9.45 1.32 -10.81
N LEU A 393 9.66 0.39 -9.87
CA LEU A 393 8.58 -0.18 -9.04
C LEU A 393 7.89 0.87 -8.16
N LEU A 394 8.67 1.71 -7.45
CA LEU A 394 8.15 2.84 -6.67
C LEU A 394 7.33 3.79 -7.55
N ARG A 395 7.84 4.11 -8.74
CA ARG A 395 7.19 4.98 -9.72
C ARG A 395 5.91 4.36 -10.30
N MET A 396 5.89 3.06 -10.58
CA MET A 396 4.69 2.33 -11.01
C MET A 396 3.60 2.39 -9.94
N VAL A 397 3.94 2.16 -8.65
CA VAL A 397 2.99 2.28 -7.53
C VAL A 397 2.44 3.70 -7.43
N GLN A 398 3.30 4.72 -7.47
CA GLN A 398 2.87 6.13 -7.41
C GLN A 398 2.00 6.52 -8.61
N THR A 399 2.41 6.15 -9.83
CA THR A 399 1.70 6.51 -11.07
C THR A 399 0.31 5.86 -11.14
N LEU A 400 0.17 4.60 -10.72
CA LEU A 400 -1.13 3.94 -10.63
C LEU A 400 -2.02 4.60 -9.57
N ARG A 401 -1.44 4.98 -8.42
CA ARG A 401 -2.17 5.66 -7.35
C ARG A 401 -2.64 7.06 -7.75
N ASP A 402 -1.80 7.80 -8.47
CA ASP A 402 -2.11 9.12 -9.01
C ASP A 402 -3.21 9.03 -10.08
N ALA A 403 -3.16 8.03 -10.97
CA ALA A 403 -4.19 7.77 -11.97
C ALA A 403 -5.55 7.40 -11.33
N GLU A 404 -5.55 6.57 -10.28
CA GLU A 404 -6.75 6.28 -9.48
C GLU A 404 -7.35 7.56 -8.85
N ALA A 405 -6.50 8.45 -8.31
CA ALA A 405 -6.93 9.69 -7.67
C ALA A 405 -7.49 10.72 -8.67
N LEU A 406 -6.84 10.88 -9.83
CA LEU A 406 -7.33 11.75 -10.90
C LEU A 406 -8.65 11.25 -11.49
N LEU A 407 -8.78 9.94 -11.72
CA LEU A 407 -10.04 9.33 -12.19
C LEU A 407 -11.18 9.48 -11.16
N PHE A 408 -10.86 9.38 -9.87
CA PHE A 408 -11.81 9.68 -8.79
C PHE A 408 -12.27 11.14 -8.83
N LEU A 409 -11.34 12.09 -8.96
CA LEU A 409 -11.66 13.52 -9.06
C LEU A 409 -12.48 13.86 -10.31
N GLU A 410 -12.18 13.26 -11.45
CA GLU A 410 -12.87 13.54 -12.73
C GLU A 410 -14.30 12.97 -12.74
N ARG A 411 -14.49 11.72 -12.30
CA ARG A 411 -15.74 10.97 -12.54
C ARG A 411 -16.61 10.72 -11.31
N THR A 412 -16.02 10.77 -10.11
CA THR A 412 -16.70 10.40 -8.85
C THR A 412 -16.97 11.61 -7.96
N PHE A 413 -15.99 12.51 -7.82
CA PHE A 413 -16.09 13.70 -6.98
C PHE A 413 -17.27 14.64 -7.33
N PRO A 414 -17.60 14.95 -8.61
CA PRO A 414 -18.76 15.79 -8.93
C PRO A 414 -20.08 15.18 -8.43
N LYS A 415 -20.27 13.88 -8.66
CA LYS A 415 -21.46 13.13 -8.21
C LYS A 415 -21.54 13.05 -6.68
N MET A 416 -20.40 12.94 -6.01
CA MET A 416 -20.32 12.97 -4.55
C MET A 416 -20.62 14.37 -3.99
N PHE A 417 -20.17 15.43 -4.66
CA PHE A 417 -20.40 16.83 -4.28
C PHE A 417 -21.89 17.20 -4.33
N GLU A 418 -22.65 16.62 -5.25
CA GLU A 418 -24.10 16.79 -5.36
C GLU A 418 -24.90 15.91 -4.37
N ALA A 419 -24.37 14.74 -3.99
CA ALA A 419 -25.12 13.71 -3.27
C ALA A 419 -24.86 13.63 -1.75
N MET A 420 -23.82 14.29 -1.21
CA MET A 420 -23.38 14.13 0.18
C MET A 420 -22.96 15.46 0.84
N PRO A 421 -22.95 15.53 2.19
CA PRO A 421 -22.48 16.70 2.93
C PRO A 421 -21.04 17.10 2.57
N ALA A 422 -20.76 18.41 2.58
CA ALA A 422 -19.47 18.95 2.17
C ALA A 422 -18.28 18.41 2.99
N ASP A 423 -18.49 18.11 4.28
CA ASP A 423 -17.44 17.57 5.16
C ASP A 423 -17.11 16.10 4.85
N ASP A 424 -18.11 15.27 4.51
CA ASP A 424 -17.89 13.88 4.06
C ASP A 424 -17.15 13.85 2.71
N VAL A 425 -17.53 14.74 1.79
CA VAL A 425 -16.85 14.91 0.49
C VAL A 425 -15.41 15.37 0.70
N LEU A 426 -15.16 16.34 1.58
CA LEU A 426 -13.83 16.83 1.92
C LEU A 426 -12.98 15.76 2.62
N ALA A 427 -13.55 14.95 3.51
CA ALA A 427 -12.87 13.83 4.15
C ALA A 427 -12.48 12.74 3.13
N ALA A 428 -13.37 12.43 2.18
CA ALA A 428 -13.08 11.49 1.10
C ALA A 428 -12.00 12.01 0.13
N VAL A 429 -12.07 13.28 -0.30
CA VAL A 429 -11.05 13.89 -1.16
C VAL A 429 -9.69 13.93 -0.46
N ARG A 430 -9.64 14.28 0.84
CA ARG A 430 -8.42 14.21 1.66
C ARG A 430 -7.83 12.80 1.75
N ARG A 431 -8.69 11.76 1.84
CA ARG A 431 -8.23 10.36 1.81
C ARG A 431 -7.63 10.01 0.45
N GLU A 432 -8.29 10.38 -0.65
CA GLU A 432 -7.80 9.98 -1.97
C GLU A 432 -6.51 10.73 -2.39
N LEU A 433 -6.40 12.02 -2.06
CA LEU A 433 -5.17 12.82 -2.21
C LEU A 433 -4.07 12.49 -1.17
N GLY A 434 -4.29 11.50 -0.30
CA GLY A 434 -3.35 11.08 0.73
C GLY A 434 -2.11 10.38 0.17
N GLY A 435 -1.08 11.15 -0.17
CA GLY A 435 0.19 10.65 -0.73
C GLY A 435 0.14 10.42 -2.23
N VAL A 436 -0.50 11.33 -2.97
CA VAL A 436 -0.32 11.46 -4.43
C VAL A 436 0.90 12.36 -4.73
N SER A 437 1.48 12.26 -5.92
CA SER A 437 2.68 13.04 -6.29
C SER A 437 2.39 14.54 -6.51
N LYS A 438 3.44 15.37 -6.52
CA LYS A 438 3.36 16.78 -6.97
C LYS A 438 2.74 16.86 -8.38
N LYS A 439 3.12 15.95 -9.28
CA LYS A 439 2.58 15.90 -10.66
C LYS A 439 1.07 15.63 -10.69
N CYS A 440 0.57 14.75 -9.82
CA CYS A 440 -0.86 14.50 -9.65
C CYS A 440 -1.59 15.75 -9.14
N LEU A 441 -1.04 16.46 -8.14
CA LEU A 441 -1.65 17.68 -7.61
C LEU A 441 -1.71 18.79 -8.67
N ALA A 442 -0.66 18.95 -9.47
CA ALA A 442 -0.64 19.89 -10.59
C ALA A 442 -1.70 19.53 -11.67
N ALA A 443 -1.75 18.27 -12.09
CA ALA A 443 -2.73 17.79 -13.08
C ALA A 443 -4.18 17.94 -12.59
N ALA A 444 -4.43 17.73 -11.29
CA ALA A 444 -5.73 17.96 -10.65
C ALA A 444 -6.10 19.46 -10.62
N LEU A 445 -5.17 20.34 -10.28
CA LEU A 445 -5.40 21.79 -10.21
C LEU A 445 -5.62 22.45 -11.58
N GLN A 446 -5.10 21.84 -12.66
CA GLN A 446 -5.29 22.30 -14.04
C GLN A 446 -6.67 21.97 -14.63
N GLN A 447 -7.47 21.10 -14.01
CA GLN A 447 -8.80 20.76 -14.52
C GLN A 447 -9.81 21.93 -14.38
N PRO A 448 -10.79 22.05 -15.29
CA PRO A 448 -11.78 23.14 -15.28
C PRO A 448 -12.88 22.94 -14.21
N TRP A 449 -12.54 23.21 -12.95
CA TRP A 449 -13.46 23.08 -11.82
C TRP A 449 -14.46 24.25 -11.68
N PRO A 450 -15.75 23.97 -11.42
CA PRO A 450 -16.69 24.96 -10.89
C PRO A 450 -16.16 25.65 -9.62
N PRO A 451 -16.51 26.93 -9.37
CA PRO A 451 -15.85 27.73 -8.32
C PRO A 451 -16.08 27.19 -6.89
N LEU A 452 -17.21 26.53 -6.62
CA LEU A 452 -17.48 25.88 -5.33
C LEU A 452 -16.65 24.60 -5.14
N GLN A 453 -16.56 23.77 -6.19
CA GLN A 453 -15.72 22.58 -6.19
C GLN A 453 -14.24 22.94 -6.03
N LYS A 454 -13.77 24.00 -6.71
CA LYS A 454 -12.41 24.52 -6.56
C LYS A 454 -12.11 24.99 -5.12
N LYS A 455 -13.07 25.63 -4.44
CA LYS A 455 -12.95 26.01 -3.02
C LYS A 455 -12.88 24.80 -2.08
N LEU A 456 -13.65 23.74 -2.33
CA LEU A 456 -13.57 22.50 -1.53
C LEU A 456 -12.24 21.77 -1.79
N LEU A 457 -11.83 21.63 -3.05
CA LEU A 457 -10.55 21.02 -3.43
C LEU A 457 -9.38 21.76 -2.76
N ALA A 458 -9.37 23.09 -2.77
CA ALA A 458 -8.36 23.91 -2.08
C ALA A 458 -8.31 23.70 -0.55
N ARG A 459 -9.43 23.32 0.09
CA ARG A 459 -9.48 22.92 1.51
C ARG A 459 -9.11 21.45 1.75
N ALA A 460 -9.16 20.61 0.71
CA ALA A 460 -8.92 19.17 0.78
C ALA A 460 -7.50 18.77 0.34
N LEU A 461 -6.79 19.64 -0.39
CA LEU A 461 -5.34 19.54 -0.59
C LEU A 461 -4.63 19.47 0.78
N PRO A 462 -3.50 18.74 0.89
CA PRO A 462 -2.62 18.91 2.02
C PRO A 462 -2.15 20.37 2.08
N ALA A 463 -2.03 20.93 3.29
CA ALA A 463 -1.31 22.20 3.45
C ALA A 463 0.10 22.01 2.85
N PRO A 464 0.57 22.92 1.97
CA PRO A 464 1.84 22.71 1.29
C PRO A 464 2.98 22.63 2.32
N PRO A 465 4.06 21.87 2.04
CA PRO A 465 5.33 22.10 2.72
C PRO A 465 5.63 23.61 2.59
N GLY A 466 5.88 24.25 3.74
CA GLY A 466 5.34 25.58 4.03
C GLY A 466 5.58 26.59 2.90
N TRP A 467 4.54 27.33 2.49
CA TRP A 467 4.43 28.20 1.31
C TRP A 467 5.73 28.76 0.69
N GLY A 468 6.71 29.18 1.49
CA GLY A 468 8.04 29.58 1.04
C GLY A 468 8.86 28.51 0.29
N ASP A 469 8.54 27.22 0.39
CA ASP A 469 9.15 26.15 -0.44
C ASP A 469 8.53 26.14 -1.85
N VAL A 470 7.20 26.23 -1.94
CA VAL A 470 6.47 26.35 -3.22
C VAL A 470 6.82 27.66 -3.93
N LEU A 471 6.99 28.75 -3.17
CA LEU A 471 7.51 30.01 -3.71
C LEU A 471 8.96 29.86 -4.20
N ARG A 472 9.85 29.14 -3.48
CA ARG A 472 11.22 28.87 -3.97
C ARG A 472 11.27 28.04 -5.26
N GLU A 473 10.30 27.14 -5.47
CA GLU A 473 10.16 26.41 -6.74
C GLU A 473 9.56 27.29 -7.87
N LEU A 474 8.66 28.23 -7.56
CA LEU A 474 8.08 29.18 -8.52
C LEU A 474 9.01 30.36 -8.88
N GLU A 475 9.82 30.83 -7.95
CA GLU A 475 10.75 31.96 -8.09
C GLU A 475 12.15 31.53 -8.60
N GLY A 476 12.35 30.22 -8.82
CA GLY A 476 13.44 29.70 -9.65
C GLY A 476 14.86 30.03 -9.14
N VAL A 477 15.22 29.56 -7.94
CA VAL A 477 16.60 29.60 -7.36
C VAL A 477 17.15 31.00 -7.03
N ALA A 478 16.66 32.08 -7.64
CA ALA A 478 17.18 33.43 -7.48
C ALA A 478 17.00 34.04 -6.06
N ALA A 479 16.03 33.55 -5.28
CA ALA A 479 15.72 34.04 -3.93
C ALA A 479 16.73 33.61 -2.82
N ALA A 480 17.87 33.02 -3.18
CA ALA A 480 18.86 32.47 -2.26
C ALA A 480 19.81 33.54 -1.65
N SER A 481 19.26 34.61 -1.06
CA SER A 481 20.03 35.64 -0.32
C SER A 481 19.58 35.77 1.13
N SER A 482 19.86 34.74 1.94
CA SER A 482 19.72 34.80 3.39
C SER A 482 20.85 35.66 4.02
N HIS A 483 20.76 36.98 3.83
CA HIS A 483 21.65 37.96 4.44
C HIS A 483 20.83 39.01 5.22
N PRO A 484 21.25 39.42 6.43
CA PRO A 484 20.48 40.36 7.25
C PRO A 484 20.58 41.79 6.70
N GLY A 485 19.69 42.13 5.77
CA GLY A 485 19.68 43.44 5.10
C GLY A 485 18.56 43.63 4.09
N ASP A 486 17.37 43.04 4.30
CA ASP A 486 16.20 43.32 3.46
C ASP A 486 15.73 44.77 3.71
N TRP A 487 15.79 45.59 2.66
CA TRP A 487 15.51 47.03 2.66
C TRP A 487 14.09 47.37 3.11
N ARG A 488 13.18 46.39 3.11
CA ARG A 488 11.80 46.51 3.59
C ARG A 488 11.66 46.83 5.09
N TYR A 489 12.72 46.66 5.88
CA TYR A 489 12.75 46.95 7.32
C TYR A 489 13.68 48.13 7.69
N ARG A 490 14.07 48.96 6.71
CA ARG A 490 15.01 50.07 6.93
C ARG A 490 14.51 51.13 7.93
N ASP A 491 13.19 51.34 7.96
CA ASP A 491 12.53 52.42 8.70
C ASP A 491 11.65 51.87 9.83
N PHE A 492 11.91 50.65 10.30
CA PHE A 492 11.16 49.99 11.38
C PHE A 492 11.92 50.11 12.70
N ASP A 493 11.51 51.06 13.55
CA ASP A 493 12.10 51.27 14.86
C ASP A 493 11.70 50.17 15.86
N TYR A 494 12.57 49.90 16.84
CA TYR A 494 12.43 48.81 17.81
C TYR A 494 12.81 49.26 19.23
N GLU A 495 12.08 50.26 19.74
CA GLU A 495 11.92 50.53 21.18
C GLU A 495 10.72 49.75 21.77
#